data_AF-A0A497E1E3-F1
#
_entry.id   AF-A0A497E1E3-F1
#
_cell.length_a   1.000
_cell.length_b   1.000
_cell.length_c   1.000
_cell.angle_alpha   90.00
_cell.angle_beta   90.00
_cell.angle_gamma   90.00
#
_symmetry.space_group_name_H-M   'P 1'
#
loop_
_entity.id
_entity.type
_entity.pdbx_description
1 polymer ?
#
loop_
_entity_poly.entity_id
_entity_poly.type
_entity_poly.pdbx_seq_one_letter_code
_entity_poly.pdbx_strand_id
1 'polypeptide(L)' 'MYINDYETVGEAKKGISSYMSFYNGERPHQSLNYKTPAEVYFSDKEQEDKRYLKEYKILSK' A
#
# COMPACT_ATOMS: atom_id res chain seq x y z
N MET A 1 4.04 -19.41 9.72
CA MET A 1 5.01 -19.11 10.81
C MET A 1 6.19 -18.42 10.14
N TYR A 2 6.57 -17.21 10.57
CA TYR A 2 7.73 -16.50 10.04
C TYR A 2 8.81 -16.51 11.12
N ILE A 3 9.73 -17.47 11.04
CA ILE A 3 10.90 -17.53 11.91
C ILE A 3 12.07 -17.10 11.02
N ASN A 4 12.31 -15.79 11.00
CA ASN A 4 13.64 -15.28 10.71
C ASN A 4 14.28 -15.01 12.07
N ASP A 5 15.37 -15.70 12.35
CA ASP A 5 16.21 -15.38 13.49
C ASP A 5 17.14 -14.24 13.05
N TYR A 6 16.87 -13.04 13.55
CA TYR A 6 17.68 -11.86 13.25
C TYR A 6 18.70 -11.69 14.36
N GLU A 7 19.99 -11.88 14.04
CA GLU A 7 21.07 -11.79 15.03
C GLU A 7 21.28 -10.34 15.50
N THR A 8 20.97 -9.37 14.63
CA THR A 8 21.12 -7.94 14.93
C THR A 8 19.87 -7.12 14.59
N VAL A 9 19.75 -5.96 15.24
CA VAL A 9 18.70 -4.97 14.91
C VAL A 9 18.79 -4.50 13.45
N GLY A 10 20.00 -4.44 12.89
CA GLY A 10 20.22 -4.06 11.49
C GLY A 10 19.59 -5.06 10.52
N GLU A 11 19.78 -6.34 10.78
CA GLU A 11 19.17 -7.42 10.00
C GLU A 11 17.66 -7.45 10.14
N ALA A 12 17.14 -7.28 11.37
CA ALA A 12 15.71 -7.19 11.60
C ALA A 12 15.08 -6.04 10.80
N LYS A 13 15.68 -4.85 10.82
CA LYS A 13 15.21 -3.70 10.02
C LYS A 13 15.20 -4.00 8.53
N LYS A 14 16.27 -4.61 8.01
CA LYS A 14 16.37 -4.98 6.59
C LYS A 14 15.31 -6.02 6.22
N GLY A 15 15.18 -7.07 7.00
CA GLY A 15 14.20 -8.14 6.77
C GLY A 15 12.75 -7.65 6.82
N ILE A 16 12.41 -6.82 7.82
CA ILE A 16 11.07 -6.20 7.91
C ILE A 16 10.82 -5.29 6.71
N SER A 17 11.78 -4.45 6.33
CA SER A 17 11.65 -3.56 5.16
C SER A 17 11.41 -4.36 3.87
N SER A 18 12.22 -5.40 3.64
CA SER A 18 12.04 -6.30 2.49
C SER A 18 10.68 -6.98 2.49
N TYR A 19 10.22 -7.48 3.64
CA TYR A 19 8.89 -8.09 3.75
C TYR A 19 7.76 -7.10 3.48
N MET A 20 7.85 -5.87 3.98
CA MET A 20 6.84 -4.83 3.75
C MET A 20 6.74 -4.47 2.26
N SER A 21 7.88 -4.33 1.57
CA SER A 21 7.90 -4.08 0.13
C SER A 21 7.21 -5.20 -0.65
N PHE A 22 7.53 -6.46 -0.35
CA PHE A 22 6.89 -7.62 -0.96
C PHE A 22 5.38 -7.69 -0.66
N TYR A 23 4.99 -7.54 0.60
CA TYR A 23 3.61 -7.60 1.04
C TYR A 23 2.75 -6.53 0.36
N ASN A 24 3.26 -5.30 0.28
CA ASN A 24 2.54 -4.17 -0.29
C ASN A 24 2.49 -4.20 -1.82
N GLY A 25 3.55 -4.68 -2.48
CA GLY A 25 3.72 -4.53 -3.93
C GLY A 25 3.47 -5.79 -4.75
N GLU A 26 3.64 -6.98 -4.18
CA GLU A 26 3.66 -8.23 -4.94
C GLU A 26 2.61 -9.22 -4.49
N ARG A 27 2.20 -9.19 -3.21
CA ARG A 27 1.28 -10.18 -2.66
C ARG A 27 -0.19 -9.81 -2.97
N PRO A 28 -0.89 -10.59 -3.81
CA PRO A 28 -2.33 -10.38 -4.02
C PRO A 28 -3.11 -10.81 -2.78
N HIS A 29 -4.15 -10.06 -2.44
CA HIS A 29 -5.01 -10.35 -1.30
C HIS A 29 -6.44 -10.62 -1.76
N GLN A 30 -6.97 -11.80 -1.42
CA GLN A 30 -8.31 -12.23 -1.84
C GLN A 30 -9.41 -11.27 -1.36
N SER A 31 -9.30 -10.72 -0.16
CA SER A 31 -10.21 -9.69 0.38
C SER A 31 -10.15 -8.37 -0.40
N LEU A 32 -9.09 -8.14 -1.18
CA LEU A 32 -8.90 -6.98 -2.04
C LEU A 32 -9.13 -7.34 -3.52
N ASN A 33 -9.93 -8.37 -3.80
CA ASN A 33 -10.17 -8.89 -5.15
C ASN A 33 -8.87 -9.24 -5.89
N TYR A 34 -7.93 -9.85 -5.18
CA TYR A 34 -6.60 -10.21 -5.69
C TYR A 34 -5.71 -9.03 -6.08
N LYS A 35 -6.04 -7.81 -5.64
CA LYS A 35 -5.13 -6.67 -5.72
C LYS A 35 -4.11 -6.68 -4.59
N THR A 36 -3.03 -5.95 -4.79
CA THR A 36 -2.05 -5.66 -3.75
C THR A 36 -2.49 -4.47 -2.90
N PRO A 37 -2.00 -4.34 -1.65
CA PRO A 37 -2.29 -3.18 -0.82
C PRO A 37 -1.91 -1.85 -1.48
N ALA A 38 -0.77 -1.81 -2.20
CA ALA A 38 -0.36 -0.62 -2.92
C ALA A 38 -1.36 -0.24 -4.02
N GLU A 39 -1.80 -1.20 -4.83
CA GLU A 39 -2.80 -0.95 -5.88
C GLU A 39 -4.09 -0.35 -5.33
N VAL A 40 -4.59 -0.85 -4.20
CA VAL A 40 -5.81 -0.32 -3.57
C VAL A 40 -5.57 1.10 -3.06
N TYR A 41 -4.49 1.33 -2.30
CA TYR A 41 -4.19 2.64 -1.74
C TYR A 41 -4.04 3.74 -2.81
N PHE A 42 -3.29 3.46 -3.87
CA PHE A 42 -3.07 4.44 -4.93
C PHE A 42 -4.30 4.64 -5.80
N SER A 43 -5.12 3.60 -6.00
CA SER A 43 -6.42 3.75 -6.68
C SER A 43 -7.36 4.66 -5.89
N ASP A 44 -7.47 4.46 -4.58
CA ASP A 44 -8.34 5.28 -3.73
C ASP A 44 -7.87 6.74 -3.70
N LYS A 45 -6.55 6.97 -3.66
CA LYS A 45 -5.97 8.31 -3.76
C LYS A 45 -6.30 9.01 -5.06
N GLU A 46 -6.21 8.31 -6.19
CA GLU A 46 -6.59 8.87 -7.48
C GLU A 46 -8.09 9.24 -7.54
N GLN A 47 -8.96 8.43 -6.93
CA GLN A 47 -10.40 8.74 -6.84
C GLN A 47 -10.68 9.93 -5.93
N GLU A 48 -9.97 10.02 -4.80
CA GLU A 48 -10.04 11.15 -3.86
C GLU A 48 -9.65 12.47 -4.59
N ASP A 49 -8.55 12.49 -5.32
CA ASP A 49 -8.10 13.67 -6.08
C ASP A 49 -9.10 14.08 -7.16
N LYS A 50 -9.64 13.12 -7.91
CA LYS A 50 -10.69 13.37 -8.91
C LYS A 50 -11.96 13.96 -8.28
N ARG A 51 -12.33 13.48 -7.10
CA ARG A 51 -13.48 14.00 -6.35
C ARG A 51 -13.26 15.45 -5.94
N TYR A 52 -12.10 15.77 -5.36
CA TYR A 52 -11.77 17.15 -4.97
C TYR A 52 -11.81 18.11 -6.16
N LEU A 53 -11.22 17.73 -7.30
CA LEU A 53 -11.24 18.55 -8.52
C LEU A 53 -12.67 18.78 -9.05
N LYS A 54 -13.52 17.75 -8.95
CA LYS A 54 -14.94 17.87 -9.33
C LYS A 54 -15.70 18.81 -8.39
N GLU A 55 -15.55 18.65 -7.08
CA GLU A 55 -16.20 19.51 -6.08
C GLU A 55 -15.76 20.97 -6.23
N TYR A 56 -14.45 21.23 -6.38
CA TYR A 56 -13.92 22.57 -6.60
C TYR A 56 -14.51 23.24 -7.85
N LYS A 57 -14.62 22.50 -8.96
CA LYS A 57 -15.19 23.00 -10.22
C LYS A 57 -16.70 23.24 -10.15
N ILE A 58 -17.40 22.60 -9.22
CA ILE A 58 -18.82 22.85 -8.92
C ILE A 58 -18.96 24.14 -8.09
N LEU A 59 -18.09 24.33 -7.10
CA LEU A 59 -18.13 25.48 -6.18
C LEU A 59 -17.63 26.78 -6.82
N SER A 60 -16.80 26.70 -7.87
CA SER A 60 -16.25 27.87 -8.57
C SER A 60 -17.12 28.35 -9.75
N LYS A 61 -18.38 27.94 -9.84
CA LYS A 61 -19.34 28.32 -10.89
C LYS A 61 -20.29 29.42 -10.45
#